data_AF-A0A847HHN9-F1
#
_entry.id   AF-A0A847HHN9-F1
#
_cell.length_a   1.000
_cell.length_b   1.000
_cell.length_c   1.000
_cell.angle_alpha   90.00
_cell.angle_beta   90.00
_cell.angle_gamma   90.00
#
_symmetry.space_group_name_H-M   'P 1'
#
loop_
_entity.id
_entity.type
_entity.pdbx_description
1 polymer ?
#
loop_
_entity_poly.entity_id
_entity_poly.type
_entity_poly.pdbx_seq_one_letter_code
_entity_poly.pdbx_strand_id
1 'polypeptide(L)'
;MTTSLLDLQYVGRNSSKSGNFEIRNVGNLPLTNLLSIKAPLVFGAFSIPVGNVTLLLPANNLAVGASMVATATVTIGPVQGSYTYNGTQVIFEDHLAPLGSYTAGEASDSFVLRVTVGDKGLYVTNPSNPPLNFGARNVNANYSQAVTVYNSNPVPLPNVRWQILSPLTGGSYTFPVASLSFTPAGEQSIAATPANYSWNANLSIGPLVPPGNYIATAVFYDDEIDNNIVDNAEASATFNVLLSVNATHSLMVVDSVLHTELNIIDFGQIAQGEAKALDITFKNTGNVTLSNYSWVFSAINHSSEPTQIDAAQLAYDLAAPVAPGDYGTIKVTLTIPPGQTVGNYGPTAGQTLFASTPAAASDGCEFQCEVTPSGSSFFAMQPGSAYQTVATSTFSQPAPDNHFFLSAWVCPGSGSADLSLIQYDEDGQSVATAGIRVNADGTLAVFETAPILEVNHHGLAYSLPINIDGESFKYYRVFMSFELEYNPAVASHVAIVLQNSSVDSPRSVWFDGIQLEKAFSGQTRPTAFGDIFKIHSPNLNRALDGRLQYYEW
;
A
#
# COMPACT_ATOMS: atom_id res chain seq x y z
N MET A 1 61.00 50.90 2.44
CA MET A 1 60.02 49.80 2.40
C MET A 1 58.64 50.38 2.22
N THR A 2 57.76 49.77 1.42
CA THR A 2 56.35 50.23 1.31
C THR A 2 55.39 49.50 2.24
N THR A 3 55.83 48.44 2.93
CA THR A 3 55.13 47.83 4.06
C THR A 3 56.02 47.74 5.30
N SER A 4 55.43 47.96 6.47
CA SER A 4 56.03 47.71 7.78
C SER A 4 55.79 46.28 8.30
N LEU A 5 54.89 45.52 7.67
CA LEU A 5 54.57 44.13 7.98
C LEU A 5 54.44 43.34 6.67
N LEU A 6 55.27 42.31 6.52
CA LEU A 6 55.09 41.27 5.52
C LEU A 6 54.55 40.02 6.22
N ASP A 7 53.25 39.77 6.09
CA ASP A 7 52.59 38.59 6.63
C ASP A 7 52.51 37.51 5.56
N LEU A 8 53.24 36.41 5.75
CA LEU A 8 53.22 35.25 4.85
C LEU A 8 51.99 34.35 5.07
N GLN A 9 51.16 34.65 6.08
CA GLN A 9 50.03 33.85 6.52
C GLN A 9 50.45 32.41 6.90
N TYR A 10 49.62 31.42 6.56
CA TYR A 10 49.73 30.04 7.01
C TYR A 10 50.69 29.20 6.16
N VAL A 11 51.43 28.32 6.84
CA VAL A 11 52.31 27.31 6.25
C VAL A 11 52.45 26.11 7.21
N GLY A 12 52.34 24.91 6.65
CA GLY A 12 52.52 23.67 7.39
C GLY A 12 53.99 23.35 7.70
N ARG A 13 54.21 22.26 8.43
CA ARG A 13 55.57 21.73 8.66
C ARG A 13 56.21 21.21 7.37
N ASN A 14 57.54 21.16 7.35
CA ASN A 14 58.36 20.75 6.18
C ASN A 14 58.12 21.56 4.89
N SER A 15 57.40 22.67 4.98
CA SER A 15 56.98 23.49 3.84
C SER A 15 57.69 24.84 3.84
N SER A 16 57.67 25.54 2.71
CA SER A 16 58.17 26.92 2.61
C SER A 16 57.10 27.85 2.07
N LYS A 17 57.09 29.09 2.55
CA LYS A 17 56.19 30.14 2.09
C LYS A 17 57.01 31.36 1.69
N SER A 18 56.59 32.03 0.61
CA SER A 18 57.26 33.21 0.08
C SER A 18 56.29 34.37 -0.07
N GLY A 19 56.80 35.61 0.07
CA GLY A 19 56.04 36.84 -0.10
C GLY A 19 56.93 37.97 -0.59
N ASN A 20 56.35 38.87 -1.38
CA ASN A 20 57.07 39.94 -2.06
C ASN A 20 56.92 41.27 -1.32
N PHE A 21 57.96 42.11 -1.36
CA PHE A 21 57.98 43.45 -0.77
C PHE A 21 58.76 44.42 -1.65
N GLU A 22 58.39 45.71 -1.62
CA GLU A 22 59.06 46.73 -2.43
C GLU A 22 60.08 47.53 -1.60
N ILE A 23 61.31 47.56 -2.11
CA ILE A 23 62.39 48.44 -1.67
C ILE A 23 62.40 49.63 -2.64
N ARG A 24 62.32 50.85 -2.11
CA ARG A 24 62.32 52.09 -2.90
C ARG A 24 63.36 53.07 -2.34
N ASN A 25 64.20 53.60 -3.22
CA ASN A 25 65.13 54.67 -2.86
C ASN A 25 64.37 56.00 -2.83
N VAL A 26 64.12 56.51 -1.62
CA VAL A 26 63.50 57.83 -1.37
C VAL A 26 64.51 58.92 -1.02
N GLY A 27 65.81 58.60 -1.02
CA GLY A 27 66.90 59.54 -0.80
C GLY A 27 67.28 60.31 -2.08
N ASN A 28 68.24 61.22 -1.96
CA ASN A 28 68.79 62.02 -3.06
C ASN A 28 70.12 61.47 -3.62
N LEU A 29 70.58 60.32 -3.14
CA LEU A 29 71.78 59.62 -3.60
C LEU A 29 71.41 58.19 -4.08
N PRO A 30 72.10 57.64 -5.08
CA PRO A 30 71.91 56.24 -5.47
C PRO A 30 72.39 55.30 -4.36
N LEU A 31 71.69 54.19 -4.18
CA LEU A 31 72.13 53.07 -3.35
C LEU A 31 72.93 52.12 -4.26
N THR A 32 74.03 51.58 -3.75
CA THR A 32 75.10 50.93 -4.53
C THR A 32 75.56 49.59 -3.96
N ASN A 33 75.27 49.31 -2.68
CA ASN A 33 75.61 48.08 -1.99
C ASN A 33 74.51 47.70 -0.97
N LEU A 34 73.31 47.43 -1.49
CA LEU A 34 72.15 47.01 -0.71
C LEU A 34 72.31 45.57 -0.20
N LEU A 35 72.40 45.45 1.12
CA LEU A 35 72.43 44.20 1.87
C LEU A 35 71.20 44.06 2.77
N SER A 36 71.09 42.91 3.45
CA SER A 36 70.03 42.65 4.42
C SER A 36 70.54 41.99 5.69
N ILE A 37 70.01 42.42 6.83
CA ILE A 37 70.13 41.70 8.09
C ILE A 37 68.84 40.92 8.32
N LYS A 38 69.01 39.62 8.52
CA LYS A 38 67.94 38.68 8.86
C LYS A 38 67.87 38.47 10.36
N ALA A 39 66.66 38.38 10.90
CA ALA A 39 66.41 37.99 12.29
C ALA A 39 65.64 36.67 12.37
N PRO A 40 65.86 35.84 13.40
CA PRO A 40 64.99 34.70 13.67
C PRO A 40 63.56 35.20 13.96
N LEU A 41 62.56 34.41 13.58
CA LEU A 41 61.15 34.74 13.85
C LEU A 41 60.76 34.08 15.17
N VAL A 42 60.24 34.84 16.14
CA VAL A 42 60.06 34.39 17.53
C VAL A 42 58.60 34.33 17.95
N PHE A 43 58.30 33.41 18.87
CA PHE A 43 57.06 33.30 19.63
C PHE A 43 57.38 32.79 21.04
N GLY A 44 57.45 33.69 22.02
CA GLY A 44 57.87 33.36 23.39
C GLY A 44 59.27 32.74 23.41
N ALA A 45 59.40 31.54 23.98
CA ALA A 45 60.65 30.78 24.00
C ALA A 45 60.94 30.00 22.70
N PHE A 46 59.98 29.91 21.77
CA PHE A 46 60.14 29.22 20.49
C PHE A 46 60.64 30.19 19.41
N SER A 47 61.43 29.69 18.47
CA SER A 47 61.85 30.46 17.29
C SER A 47 61.95 29.61 16.03
N ILE A 48 61.82 30.27 14.88
CA ILE A 48 62.29 29.80 13.58
C ILE A 48 63.69 30.40 13.38
N PRO A 49 64.75 29.59 13.24
CA PRO A 49 66.12 30.10 13.14
C PRO A 49 66.36 31.04 11.95
N VAL A 50 67.34 31.94 12.06
CA VAL A 50 67.71 32.89 11.00
C VAL A 50 68.21 32.22 9.70
N GLY A 51 68.66 30.96 9.78
CA GLY A 51 69.00 30.13 8.61
C GLY A 51 67.78 29.69 7.80
N ASN A 52 66.60 29.66 8.41
CA ASN A 52 65.32 29.29 7.78
C ASN A 52 64.62 30.48 7.12
N VAL A 53 65.17 31.69 7.26
CA VAL A 53 64.70 32.92 6.59
C VAL A 53 65.64 33.21 5.42
N THR A 54 65.09 33.53 4.25
CA THR A 54 65.85 33.99 3.08
C THR A 54 65.25 35.30 2.58
N LEU A 55 66.09 36.27 2.24
CA LEU A 55 65.71 37.53 1.60
C LEU A 55 66.49 37.59 0.28
N LEU A 56 65.78 37.69 -0.84
CA LEU A 56 66.37 37.75 -2.18
C LEU A 56 66.09 39.13 -2.78
N LEU A 57 67.17 39.92 -2.95
CA LEU A 57 67.15 41.20 -3.63
C LEU A 57 67.55 40.97 -5.10
N PRO A 58 66.80 41.46 -6.11
CA PRO A 58 67.15 41.27 -7.53
C PRO A 58 68.44 42.00 -7.95
N ALA A 59 68.82 43.05 -7.24
CA ALA A 59 70.04 43.83 -7.44
C ALA A 59 70.58 44.33 -6.10
N ASN A 60 71.88 44.58 -6.02
CA ASN A 60 72.54 45.21 -4.88
C ASN A 60 72.61 46.75 -5.01
N ASN A 61 71.90 47.35 -5.98
CA ASN A 61 71.95 48.79 -6.24
C ASN A 61 70.57 49.31 -6.64
N LEU A 62 70.29 50.58 -6.34
CA LEU A 62 69.00 51.22 -6.58
C LEU A 62 69.14 52.73 -6.79
N ALA A 63 68.92 53.17 -8.04
CA ALA A 63 68.99 54.58 -8.43
C ALA A 63 67.98 55.47 -7.67
N VAL A 64 68.26 56.77 -7.61
CA VAL A 64 67.39 57.78 -6.97
C VAL A 64 65.96 57.69 -7.48
N GLY A 65 64.99 57.59 -6.56
CA GLY A 65 63.56 57.52 -6.86
C GLY A 65 63.04 56.15 -7.34
N ALA A 66 63.93 55.25 -7.76
CA ALA A 66 63.60 53.92 -8.29
C ALA A 66 63.19 52.93 -7.19
N SER A 67 62.52 51.85 -7.58
CA SER A 67 62.17 50.73 -6.70
C SER A 67 62.43 49.37 -7.34
N MET A 68 62.52 48.35 -6.50
CA MET A 68 62.60 46.94 -6.88
C MET A 68 61.77 46.07 -5.94
N VAL A 69 61.26 44.96 -6.45
CA VAL A 69 60.51 43.96 -5.68
C VAL A 69 61.47 42.86 -5.23
N ALA A 70 61.65 42.71 -3.93
CA ALA A 70 62.42 41.63 -3.31
C ALA A 70 61.47 40.56 -2.73
N THR A 71 61.99 39.36 -2.54
CA THR A 71 61.21 38.21 -2.02
C THR A 71 61.76 37.78 -0.67
N ALA A 72 60.87 37.66 0.33
CA ALA A 72 61.15 36.94 1.57
C ALA A 72 60.61 35.51 1.45
N THR A 73 61.38 34.54 1.92
CA THR A 73 60.99 33.13 2.01
C THR A 73 61.28 32.62 3.42
N VAL A 74 60.36 31.84 3.99
CA VAL A 74 60.53 31.16 5.29
C VAL A 74 60.26 29.67 5.13
N THR A 75 61.18 28.83 5.61
CA THR A 75 61.11 27.37 5.55
C THR A 75 60.87 26.78 6.93
N ILE A 76 59.81 25.99 7.10
CA ILE A 76 59.41 25.41 8.39
C ILE A 76 59.98 24.00 8.54
N GLY A 77 60.70 23.75 9.64
CA GLY A 77 61.23 22.42 9.97
C GLY A 77 60.16 21.45 10.51
N PRO A 78 60.50 20.15 10.63
CA PRO A 78 59.54 19.10 11.02
C PRO A 78 58.98 19.23 12.45
N VAL A 79 59.65 19.97 13.35
CA VAL A 79 59.33 20.00 14.79
C VAL A 79 58.89 21.39 15.27
N GLN A 80 58.46 22.27 14.35
CA GLN A 80 58.05 23.62 14.71
C GLN A 80 56.67 23.61 15.44
N GLY A 81 56.52 24.44 16.47
CA GLY A 81 55.25 24.64 17.18
C GLY A 81 54.23 25.42 16.33
N SER A 82 52.94 25.14 16.51
CA SER A 82 51.87 25.76 15.71
C SER A 82 51.50 27.15 16.23
N TYR A 83 52.32 28.16 15.91
CA TYR A 83 52.21 29.52 16.43
C TYR A 83 52.49 30.59 15.35
N THR A 84 52.10 31.83 15.62
CA THR A 84 52.46 33.01 14.81
C THR A 84 53.81 33.57 15.23
N TYR A 85 54.83 33.34 14.40
CA TYR A 85 56.20 33.81 14.60
C TYR A 85 56.40 35.17 13.93
N ASN A 86 57.13 36.07 14.58
CA ASN A 86 57.40 37.43 14.09
C ASN A 86 58.88 37.77 14.27
N GLY A 87 59.50 38.49 13.32
CA GLY A 87 60.88 38.99 13.49
C GLY A 87 61.20 40.13 12.54
N THR A 88 61.80 41.20 13.07
CA THR A 88 62.17 42.39 12.31
C THR A 88 63.37 42.11 11.41
N GLN A 89 63.17 42.27 10.11
CA GLN A 89 64.23 42.21 9.09
C GLN A 89 64.65 43.63 8.70
N VAL A 90 65.89 43.83 8.28
CA VAL A 90 66.43 45.14 7.89
C VAL A 90 67.07 45.07 6.51
N ILE A 91 66.82 46.07 5.67
CA ILE A 91 67.54 46.33 4.41
C ILE A 91 68.39 47.58 4.62
N PHE A 92 69.65 47.57 4.19
CA PHE A 92 70.59 48.69 4.40
C PHE A 92 71.60 48.86 3.26
N GLU A 93 72.10 50.08 3.09
CA GLU A 93 73.19 50.44 2.16
C GLU A 93 74.54 50.36 2.87
N ASP A 94 75.28 49.27 2.61
CA ASP A 94 76.58 48.90 3.17
C ASP A 94 77.70 49.76 2.54
N HIS A 95 77.92 50.95 3.09
CA HIS A 95 78.86 51.94 2.55
C HIS A 95 79.81 52.54 3.61
N LEU A 96 79.60 52.22 4.89
CA LEU A 96 80.50 52.57 5.99
C LEU A 96 81.31 51.34 6.41
N ALA A 97 82.52 51.57 6.93
CA ALA A 97 83.37 50.48 7.41
C ALA A 97 82.94 50.06 8.84
N PRO A 98 82.86 48.76 9.16
CA PRO A 98 83.28 47.62 8.34
C PRO A 98 82.18 47.10 7.38
N LEU A 99 82.53 47.04 6.09
CA LEU A 99 81.67 46.53 5.02
C LEU A 99 81.28 45.06 5.24
N GLY A 100 80.10 44.69 4.76
CA GLY A 100 79.39 43.45 5.05
C GLY A 100 78.58 43.48 6.35
N SER A 101 78.41 44.65 7.00
CA SER A 101 77.69 44.74 8.27
C SER A 101 77.11 46.13 8.56
N TYR A 102 75.86 46.17 9.02
CA TYR A 102 75.14 47.41 9.29
C TYR A 102 75.85 48.28 10.33
N THR A 103 76.22 49.48 9.88
CA THR A 103 76.94 50.49 10.66
C THR A 103 76.02 51.68 10.95
N ALA A 104 76.08 52.21 12.18
CA ALA A 104 75.22 53.32 12.59
C ALA A 104 75.53 54.58 11.77
N GLY A 105 74.54 55.04 11.00
CA GLY A 105 74.67 56.11 10.00
C GLY A 105 74.28 55.67 8.59
N GLU A 106 74.15 54.37 8.34
CA GLU A 106 73.76 53.84 7.04
C GLU A 106 72.26 54.00 6.74
N ALA A 107 71.96 54.35 5.47
CA ALA A 107 70.60 54.40 4.97
C ALA A 107 69.98 53.01 5.04
N SER A 108 68.97 52.86 5.89
CA SER A 108 68.37 51.58 6.24
C SER A 108 66.88 51.72 6.52
N ASP A 109 66.16 50.62 6.38
CA ASP A 109 64.74 50.52 6.71
C ASP A 109 64.39 49.08 7.13
N SER A 110 63.31 48.91 7.89
CA SER A 110 62.97 47.66 8.54
C SER A 110 61.49 47.29 8.41
N PHE A 111 61.21 45.98 8.43
CA PHE A 111 59.85 45.46 8.41
C PHE A 111 59.74 44.22 9.29
N VAL A 112 58.56 44.00 9.87
CA VAL A 112 58.25 42.75 10.56
C VAL A 112 57.94 41.70 9.50
N LEU A 113 58.73 40.62 9.46
CA LEU A 113 58.35 39.40 8.76
C LEU A 113 57.54 38.53 9.73
N ARG A 114 56.34 38.13 9.31
CA ARG A 114 55.44 37.26 10.07
C ARG A 114 55.10 36.01 9.29
N VAL A 115 54.95 34.91 10.01
CA VAL A 115 54.41 33.65 9.47
C VAL A 115 53.64 32.92 10.57
N THR A 116 52.51 32.30 10.23
CA THR A 116 51.78 31.41 11.15
C THR A 116 52.04 29.96 10.76
N VAL A 117 52.67 29.22 11.66
CA VAL A 117 52.89 27.79 11.50
C VAL A 117 51.65 27.03 11.95
N GLY A 118 51.17 26.12 11.11
CA GLY A 118 50.06 25.26 11.44
C GLY A 118 49.70 24.36 10.26
N ASP A 119 49.31 23.14 10.58
CA ASP A 119 48.78 22.17 9.62
C ASP A 119 47.23 22.24 9.70
N LYS A 120 46.50 22.03 8.60
CA LYS A 120 45.02 21.95 8.65
C LYS A 120 44.56 20.67 9.36
N GLY A 121 43.31 20.62 9.84
CA GLY A 121 42.78 19.40 10.47
C GLY A 121 41.30 19.52 10.87
N LEU A 122 40.49 18.58 10.38
CA LEU A 122 39.08 18.43 10.74
C LEU A 122 38.90 17.30 11.77
N TYR A 123 37.87 17.45 12.60
CA TYR A 123 37.24 16.31 13.24
C TYR A 123 35.74 16.55 13.39
N VAL A 124 34.92 15.58 12.97
CA VAL A 124 33.67 15.31 13.71
C VAL A 124 34.13 14.80 15.09
N THR A 125 33.55 15.32 16.19
CA THR A 125 33.91 15.15 17.64
C THR A 125 35.13 14.25 17.97
N ASN A 126 36.18 14.74 18.66
CA ASN A 126 37.57 14.29 18.45
C ASN A 126 37.89 12.74 18.50
N PRO A 127 38.34 12.06 19.60
CA PRO A 127 38.93 10.72 19.42
C PRO A 127 38.12 9.44 19.75
N SER A 128 36.90 9.32 20.28
CA SER A 128 35.71 10.16 20.50
C SER A 128 34.87 10.59 19.30
N ASN A 129 35.17 10.17 18.07
CA ASN A 129 34.33 10.41 16.88
C ASN A 129 33.18 9.41 16.84
N PRO A 130 31.97 9.78 17.32
CA PRO A 130 30.89 8.83 17.43
C PRO A 130 30.36 8.53 16.03
N PRO A 131 29.90 7.30 15.78
CA PRO A 131 29.03 7.09 14.65
C PRO A 131 27.78 7.98 14.83
N LEU A 132 27.43 8.75 13.80
CA LEU A 132 26.19 9.51 13.75
C LEU A 132 25.03 8.51 13.81
N ASN A 133 24.30 8.46 14.93
CA ASN A 133 23.42 7.35 15.23
C ASN A 133 21.95 7.78 15.26
N PHE A 134 21.25 7.54 14.15
CA PHE A 134 19.80 7.69 14.07
C PHE A 134 19.07 6.72 15.02
N GLY A 135 19.71 5.63 15.44
CA GLY A 135 19.17 4.66 16.38
C GLY A 135 17.98 3.88 15.83
N ALA A 136 17.11 3.40 16.71
CA ALA A 136 15.87 2.70 16.38
C ALA A 136 14.88 3.63 15.67
N ARG A 137 14.45 3.27 14.44
CA ARG A 137 13.59 4.07 13.56
C ARG A 137 12.61 3.19 12.78
N ASN A 138 11.44 3.74 12.44
CA ASN A 138 10.40 3.02 11.69
C ASN A 138 10.56 3.27 10.18
N VAL A 139 9.93 2.41 9.38
CA VAL A 139 9.82 2.57 7.92
C VAL A 139 8.82 3.66 7.53
N ASN A 140 8.84 4.08 6.26
CA ASN A 140 7.96 5.10 5.68
C ASN A 140 8.01 6.46 6.42
N ALA A 141 9.20 6.92 6.76
CA ALA A 141 9.41 8.12 7.58
C ALA A 141 10.72 8.85 7.24
N ASN A 142 10.75 10.16 7.55
CA ASN A 142 11.93 11.00 7.43
C ASN A 142 12.43 11.41 8.82
N TYR A 143 13.74 11.44 9.01
CA TYR A 143 14.41 11.74 10.27
C TYR A 143 15.57 12.71 10.05
N SER A 144 15.87 13.54 11.05
CA SER A 144 17.06 14.40 11.01
C SER A 144 17.82 14.39 12.33
N GLN A 145 19.14 14.58 12.27
CA GLN A 145 20.04 14.61 13.42
C GLN A 145 21.23 15.54 13.14
N ALA A 146 21.56 16.43 14.08
CA ALA A 146 22.70 17.33 13.93
C ALA A 146 24.04 16.58 14.01
N VAL A 147 24.98 16.95 13.14
CA VAL A 147 26.38 16.52 13.17
C VAL A 147 27.27 17.77 13.20
N THR A 148 28.15 17.87 14.20
CA THR A 148 29.03 19.04 14.37
C THR A 148 30.46 18.68 14.02
N VAL A 149 31.02 19.44 13.08
CA VAL A 149 32.39 19.33 12.60
C VAL A 149 33.20 20.47 13.19
N TYR A 150 34.39 20.17 13.67
CA TYR A 150 35.28 21.07 14.39
C TYR A 150 36.59 21.21 13.63
N ASN A 151 37.19 22.40 13.70
CA ASN A 151 38.59 22.58 13.36
C ASN A 151 39.45 22.18 14.57
N SER A 152 40.51 21.40 14.36
CA SER A 152 41.50 21.06 15.41
C SER A 152 42.64 22.05 15.53
N ASN A 153 42.95 22.80 14.46
CA ASN A 153 44.18 23.58 14.35
C ASN A 153 43.95 25.10 14.18
N PRO A 154 44.96 25.95 14.44
CA PRO A 154 44.85 27.40 14.25
C PRO A 154 44.74 27.89 12.79
N VAL A 155 44.56 26.99 11.82
CA VAL A 155 44.45 27.32 10.38
C VAL A 155 42.97 27.25 9.97
N PRO A 156 42.35 28.34 9.47
CA PRO A 156 40.97 28.32 8.98
C PRO A 156 40.77 27.34 7.81
N LEU A 157 39.56 26.82 7.71
CA LEU A 157 39.12 25.82 6.73
C LEU A 157 37.97 26.44 5.92
N PRO A 158 38.24 27.07 4.76
CA PRO A 158 37.27 27.91 4.08
C PRO A 158 36.16 27.13 3.34
N ASN A 159 36.46 25.90 2.91
CA ASN A 159 35.71 25.18 1.87
C ASN A 159 35.23 23.81 2.38
N VAL A 160 34.72 23.73 3.62
CA VAL A 160 34.33 22.44 4.21
C VAL A 160 33.07 21.90 3.54
N ARG A 161 33.23 20.80 2.81
CA ARG A 161 32.22 20.03 2.08
C ARG A 161 32.01 18.66 2.73
N TRP A 162 31.04 17.91 2.23
CA TRP A 162 30.75 16.54 2.67
C TRP A 162 30.59 15.58 1.49
N GLN A 163 30.90 14.31 1.73
CA GLN A 163 30.65 13.22 0.78
C GLN A 163 30.16 11.97 1.52
N ILE A 164 29.26 11.22 0.88
CA ILE A 164 28.87 9.87 1.32
C ILE A 164 29.74 8.89 0.54
N LEU A 165 30.64 8.19 1.25
CA LEU A 165 31.61 7.25 0.65
C LEU A 165 31.01 5.86 0.44
N SER A 166 30.01 5.48 1.24
CA SER A 166 29.24 4.26 1.05
C SER A 166 27.76 4.47 1.43
N PRO A 167 26.80 3.83 0.72
CA PRO A 167 25.39 3.87 1.09
C PRO A 167 25.13 3.15 2.43
N LEU A 168 23.95 3.38 3.02
CA LEU A 168 23.51 2.62 4.20
C LEU A 168 23.27 1.16 3.79
N THR A 169 24.12 0.25 4.27
CA THR A 169 24.11 -1.19 3.94
C THR A 169 23.83 -2.03 5.18
N GLY A 170 23.01 -3.07 5.05
CA GLY A 170 22.62 -3.94 6.17
C GLY A 170 21.92 -5.21 5.69
N GLY A 171 22.42 -6.36 6.12
CA GLY A 171 21.95 -7.66 5.61
C GLY A 171 22.15 -7.77 4.09
N SER A 172 21.06 -8.03 3.37
CA SER A 172 21.01 -8.02 1.89
C SER A 172 20.51 -6.70 1.29
N TYR A 173 20.11 -5.72 2.11
CA TYR A 173 19.53 -4.47 1.64
C TYR A 173 20.56 -3.32 1.62
N THR A 174 20.48 -2.49 0.60
CA THR A 174 21.27 -1.26 0.43
C THR A 174 20.31 -0.12 0.13
N PHE A 175 20.36 0.94 0.94
CA PHE A 175 19.59 2.14 0.68
C PHE A 175 20.10 2.84 -0.60
N PRO A 176 19.20 3.49 -1.37
CA PRO A 176 19.63 4.49 -2.35
C PRO A 176 20.53 5.55 -1.70
N VAL A 177 21.60 5.98 -2.36
CA VAL A 177 22.54 6.98 -1.80
C VAL A 177 21.79 8.28 -1.41
N ALA A 178 20.80 8.68 -2.20
CA ALA A 178 19.96 9.86 -1.96
C ALA A 178 19.05 9.76 -0.72
N SER A 179 18.92 8.59 -0.08
CA SER A 179 18.21 8.45 1.20
C SER A 179 18.95 9.09 2.36
N LEU A 180 20.24 9.41 2.24
CA LEU A 180 21.03 10.14 3.22
C LEU A 180 21.57 11.43 2.59
N SER A 181 21.54 12.54 3.33
CA SER A 181 22.12 13.83 2.90
C SER A 181 22.47 14.71 4.10
N PHE A 182 23.31 15.71 3.90
CA PHE A 182 23.61 16.72 4.92
C PHE A 182 23.20 18.12 4.41
N THR A 183 22.56 18.92 5.27
CA THR A 183 22.16 20.29 4.95
C THR A 183 22.88 21.29 5.87
N PRO A 184 23.40 22.42 5.35
CA PRO A 184 23.41 22.82 3.93
C PRO A 184 24.27 21.92 3.03
N ALA A 185 23.91 21.87 1.74
CA ALA A 185 24.59 21.04 0.74
C ALA A 185 25.86 21.69 0.15
N GLY A 186 25.95 23.02 0.18
CA GLY A 186 27.13 23.77 -0.26
C GLY A 186 28.18 23.91 0.83
N GLU A 187 29.41 24.23 0.41
CA GLU A 187 30.58 24.45 1.27
C GLU A 187 30.32 25.44 2.41
N GLN A 188 30.97 25.22 3.57
CA GLN A 188 30.91 26.11 4.72
C GLN A 188 32.32 26.42 5.22
N SER A 189 32.55 27.65 5.67
CA SER A 189 33.83 28.01 6.31
C SER A 189 33.79 27.72 7.81
N ILE A 190 34.88 27.13 8.32
CA ILE A 190 35.15 26.96 9.74
C ILE A 190 36.39 27.79 10.09
N ALA A 191 36.26 28.72 11.03
CA ALA A 191 37.35 29.59 11.44
C ALA A 191 38.52 28.82 12.11
N ALA A 192 39.61 29.53 12.43
CA ALA A 192 40.69 28.96 13.25
C ALA A 192 40.19 28.49 14.62
N THR A 193 40.80 27.44 15.15
CA THR A 193 40.43 26.82 16.44
C THR A 193 40.48 27.81 17.62
N PRO A 194 39.49 27.79 18.55
CA PRO A 194 38.35 26.89 18.62
C PRO A 194 37.15 27.36 17.79
N ALA A 195 36.79 26.59 16.76
CA ALA A 195 35.65 26.86 15.89
C ALA A 195 35.03 25.53 15.40
N ASN A 196 33.74 25.60 15.06
CA ASN A 196 32.96 24.47 14.57
C ASN A 196 31.77 24.95 13.71
N TYR A 197 31.19 24.04 12.96
CA TYR A 197 29.94 24.23 12.21
C TYR A 197 29.06 22.98 12.37
N SER A 198 27.74 23.13 12.40
CA SER A 198 26.79 22.02 12.55
C SER A 198 25.92 21.88 11.30
N TRP A 199 26.00 20.71 10.66
CA TRP A 199 25.09 20.30 9.58
C TRP A 199 23.94 19.50 10.17
N ASN A 200 22.78 19.54 9.52
CA ASN A 200 21.71 18.59 9.80
C ASN A 200 21.82 17.41 8.84
N ALA A 201 22.02 16.20 9.37
CA ALA A 201 21.98 14.96 8.59
C ALA A 201 20.52 14.51 8.45
N ASN A 202 20.04 14.32 7.23
CA ASN A 202 18.67 13.97 6.91
C ASN A 202 18.64 12.57 6.31
N LEU A 203 17.74 11.73 6.83
CA LEU A 203 17.57 10.33 6.46
C LEU A 203 16.11 10.07 6.06
N SER A 204 15.90 9.48 4.88
CA SER A 204 14.60 9.01 4.41
C SER A 204 14.57 7.48 4.40
N ILE A 205 13.65 6.88 5.15
CA ILE A 205 13.42 5.43 5.20
C ILE A 205 12.14 5.13 4.43
N GLY A 206 12.28 4.47 3.29
CA GLY A 206 11.14 4.06 2.46
C GLY A 206 10.22 3.02 3.15
N PRO A 207 9.08 2.68 2.54
CA PRO A 207 8.29 1.54 2.96
C PRO A 207 9.06 0.23 2.74
N LEU A 208 8.65 -0.84 3.44
CA LEU A 208 9.15 -2.21 3.30
C LEU A 208 10.65 -2.45 3.56
N VAL A 209 11.46 -1.43 3.87
CA VAL A 209 12.89 -1.58 4.19
C VAL A 209 13.07 -2.59 5.33
N PRO A 210 13.79 -3.72 5.13
CA PRO A 210 13.86 -4.78 6.13
C PRO A 210 14.40 -4.31 7.49
N PRO A 211 13.93 -4.85 8.62
CA PRO A 211 14.48 -4.52 9.92
C PRO A 211 15.91 -5.04 10.04
N GLY A 212 16.74 -4.29 10.77
CA GLY A 212 18.15 -4.61 10.92
C GLY A 212 19.01 -3.37 11.15
N ASN A 213 20.31 -3.60 11.35
CA ASN A 213 21.28 -2.54 11.55
C ASN A 213 21.95 -2.19 10.21
N TYR A 214 21.99 -0.90 9.89
CA TYR A 214 22.53 -0.35 8.66
C TYR A 214 23.70 0.58 8.96
N ILE A 215 24.75 0.49 8.15
CA ILE A 215 25.97 1.28 8.28
C ILE A 215 26.30 1.94 6.94
N ALA A 216 26.59 3.23 6.97
CA ALA A 216 27.22 4.00 5.90
C ALA A 216 28.49 4.65 6.41
N THR A 217 29.36 5.08 5.50
CA THR A 217 30.56 5.87 5.81
C THR A 217 30.45 7.20 5.09
N ALA A 218 30.63 8.29 5.83
CA ALA A 218 30.61 9.65 5.33
C ALA A 218 31.86 10.41 5.78
N VAL A 219 32.16 11.52 5.12
CA VAL A 219 33.37 12.32 5.36
C VAL A 219 33.04 13.79 5.18
N PHE A 220 33.57 14.61 6.09
CA PHE A 220 33.72 16.06 5.87
C PHE A 220 35.17 16.36 5.47
N TYR A 221 35.39 17.25 4.52
CA TYR A 221 36.71 17.60 3.99
C TYR A 221 36.76 19.07 3.57
N ASP A 222 37.92 19.70 3.66
CA ASP A 222 38.16 21.09 3.28
C ASP A 222 38.74 21.14 1.86
N ASP A 223 37.86 21.33 0.86
CA ASP A 223 38.15 21.23 -0.59
C ASP A 223 39.01 22.42 -1.05
N GLU A 224 40.34 22.29 -0.97
CA GLU A 224 41.26 23.42 -1.23
C GLU A 224 41.36 23.79 -2.72
N ILE A 225 40.89 22.92 -3.63
CA ILE A 225 41.07 23.06 -5.08
C ILE A 225 39.74 23.05 -5.88
N ASP A 226 38.59 23.07 -5.21
CA ASP A 226 37.22 23.06 -5.76
C ASP A 226 36.97 21.91 -6.75
N ASN A 227 37.51 20.72 -6.44
CA ASN A 227 37.37 19.53 -7.29
C ASN A 227 36.19 18.61 -6.89
N ASN A 228 35.61 18.82 -5.70
CA ASN A 228 34.53 18.01 -5.12
C ASN A 228 34.88 16.52 -4.90
N ILE A 229 36.16 16.23 -4.63
CA ILE A 229 36.72 14.90 -4.38
C ILE A 229 37.66 15.00 -3.17
N VAL A 230 37.54 14.08 -2.21
CA VAL A 230 38.47 14.05 -1.05
C VAL A 230 39.89 13.69 -1.49
N ASP A 231 40.82 14.62 -1.35
CA ASP A 231 42.23 14.40 -1.69
C ASP A 231 43.11 14.06 -0.46
N ASN A 232 44.15 13.25 -0.67
CA ASN A 232 45.03 12.73 0.41
C ASN A 232 45.82 13.81 1.18
N ALA A 233 45.84 15.05 0.70
CA ALA A 233 46.51 16.18 1.35
C ALA A 233 45.55 17.05 2.20
N GLU A 234 44.24 16.84 2.07
CA GLU A 234 43.23 17.71 2.66
C GLU A 234 42.90 17.35 4.10
N ALA A 235 42.53 18.37 4.88
CA ALA A 235 41.95 18.14 6.19
C ALA A 235 40.59 17.47 6.04
N SER A 236 40.48 16.22 6.49
CA SER A 236 39.27 15.40 6.35
C SER A 236 38.96 14.64 7.64
N ALA A 237 37.68 14.34 7.84
CA ALA A 237 37.14 13.64 9.00
C ALA A 237 36.08 12.62 8.57
N THR A 238 36.51 11.36 8.43
CA THR A 238 35.63 10.23 8.11
C THR A 238 34.95 9.68 9.37
N PHE A 239 33.67 9.35 9.26
CA PHE A 239 32.84 8.82 10.35
C PHE A 239 31.79 7.85 9.78
N ASN A 240 31.25 6.99 10.65
CA ASN A 240 30.16 6.09 10.29
C ASN A 240 28.80 6.73 10.58
N VAL A 241 27.80 6.41 9.78
CA VAL A 241 26.39 6.69 10.07
C VAL A 241 25.70 5.37 10.39
N LEU A 242 25.04 5.30 11.55
CA LEU A 242 24.32 4.13 12.04
C LEU A 242 22.82 4.37 12.05
N LEU A 243 22.10 3.31 11.70
CA LEU A 243 20.65 3.22 11.72
C LEU A 243 20.25 1.82 12.19
N SER A 244 19.18 1.72 12.98
CA SER A 244 18.50 0.45 13.25
C SER A 244 17.05 0.56 12.81
N VAL A 245 16.65 -0.20 11.80
CA VAL A 245 15.28 -0.22 11.29
C VAL A 245 14.46 -1.20 12.12
N ASN A 246 13.37 -0.72 12.69
CA ASN A 246 12.46 -1.48 13.54
C ASN A 246 11.59 -2.46 12.73
N ALA A 247 11.28 -3.61 13.33
CA ALA A 247 10.26 -4.53 12.81
C ALA A 247 8.86 -3.90 12.95
N THR A 248 8.23 -3.62 11.81
CA THR A 248 6.93 -2.99 11.67
C THR A 248 5.97 -4.04 11.11
N HIS A 249 4.98 -4.43 11.92
CA HIS A 249 4.01 -5.48 11.61
C HIS A 249 2.71 -4.79 11.21
N SER A 250 2.25 -4.99 9.97
CA SER A 250 1.00 -4.41 9.48
C SER A 250 0.49 -5.22 8.30
N LEU A 251 -0.82 -5.42 8.24
CA LEU A 251 -1.52 -6.00 7.10
C LEU A 251 -2.74 -5.14 6.78
N MET A 252 -3.28 -5.29 5.57
CA MET A 252 -4.46 -4.58 5.09
C MET A 252 -5.30 -5.52 4.22
N VAL A 253 -6.60 -5.66 4.48
CA VAL A 253 -7.55 -6.36 3.63
C VAL A 253 -7.81 -5.52 2.38
N VAL A 254 -7.76 -6.15 1.20
CA VAL A 254 -7.84 -5.43 -0.09
C VAL A 254 -8.72 -6.12 -1.11
N ASP A 255 -9.28 -5.33 -2.01
CA ASP A 255 -9.94 -5.82 -3.22
C ASP A 255 -8.92 -6.56 -4.11
N SER A 256 -9.31 -7.73 -4.61
CA SER A 256 -8.43 -8.65 -5.35
C SER A 256 -8.11 -8.19 -6.79
N VAL A 257 -8.75 -7.13 -7.28
CA VAL A 257 -8.55 -6.58 -8.63
C VAL A 257 -7.98 -5.16 -8.55
N LEU A 258 -8.56 -4.31 -7.71
CA LEU A 258 -8.18 -2.90 -7.53
C LEU A 258 -7.00 -2.72 -6.56
N HIS A 259 -6.75 -3.69 -5.68
CA HIS A 259 -5.73 -3.64 -4.61
C HIS A 259 -5.85 -2.43 -3.66
N THR A 260 -7.05 -1.87 -3.56
CA THR A 260 -7.43 -0.85 -2.58
C THR A 260 -7.96 -1.50 -1.29
N GLU A 261 -7.81 -0.81 -0.16
CA GLU A 261 -8.42 -1.14 1.13
C GLU A 261 -9.91 -1.51 0.98
N LEU A 262 -10.31 -2.68 1.51
CA LEU A 262 -11.65 -3.24 1.34
C LEU A 262 -12.32 -3.53 2.68
N ASN A 263 -13.19 -2.62 3.09
CA ASN A 263 -13.85 -2.68 4.40
C ASN A 263 -15.08 -3.61 4.45
N ILE A 264 -15.66 -3.97 3.30
CA ILE A 264 -16.86 -4.84 3.21
C ILE A 264 -16.56 -6.00 2.26
N ILE A 265 -16.83 -7.22 2.71
CA ILE A 265 -16.72 -8.44 1.91
C ILE A 265 -18.12 -9.02 1.71
N ASP A 266 -18.56 -9.02 0.46
CA ASP A 266 -19.90 -9.44 0.06
C ASP A 266 -19.87 -10.87 -0.48
N PHE A 267 -20.49 -11.80 0.26
CA PHE A 267 -20.70 -13.16 -0.21
C PHE A 267 -21.84 -13.23 -1.24
N GLY A 268 -22.64 -12.18 -1.41
CA GLY A 268 -23.81 -12.12 -2.27
C GLY A 268 -24.87 -13.13 -1.85
N GLN A 269 -25.62 -13.65 -2.82
CA GLN A 269 -26.67 -14.65 -2.57
C GLN A 269 -26.10 -16.01 -2.15
N ILE A 270 -26.69 -16.58 -1.10
CA ILE A 270 -26.52 -17.96 -0.62
C ILE A 270 -27.90 -18.50 -0.18
N ALA A 271 -28.26 -19.72 -0.54
CA ALA A 271 -29.53 -20.31 -0.13
C ALA A 271 -29.48 -20.91 1.29
N GLN A 272 -30.63 -21.02 1.96
CA GLN A 272 -30.75 -21.78 3.22
C GLN A 272 -30.20 -23.21 3.08
N GLY A 273 -29.31 -23.61 3.98
CA GLY A 273 -28.67 -24.93 3.99
C GLY A 273 -27.39 -25.03 3.14
N GLU A 274 -27.11 -24.05 2.29
CA GLU A 274 -25.93 -24.03 1.42
C GLU A 274 -24.73 -23.31 2.07
N ALA A 275 -23.54 -23.52 1.50
CA ALA A 275 -22.31 -22.84 1.89
C ALA A 275 -21.63 -22.18 0.69
N LYS A 276 -20.97 -21.03 0.92
CA LYS A 276 -20.25 -20.29 -0.10
C LYS A 276 -18.89 -19.86 0.40
N ALA A 277 -17.87 -20.10 -0.42
CA ALA A 277 -16.49 -19.74 -0.11
C ALA A 277 -16.02 -18.57 -0.97
N LEU A 278 -15.25 -17.66 -0.38
CA LEU A 278 -14.56 -16.56 -1.05
C LEU A 278 -13.09 -16.54 -0.66
N ASP A 279 -12.24 -16.22 -1.63
CA ASP A 279 -10.79 -16.05 -1.46
C ASP A 279 -10.48 -14.59 -1.07
N ILE A 280 -10.45 -14.30 0.23
CA ILE A 280 -10.19 -12.96 0.77
C ILE A 280 -8.71 -12.60 0.56
N THR A 281 -8.46 -11.49 -0.11
CA THR A 281 -7.10 -10.99 -0.39
C THR A 281 -6.68 -9.95 0.65
N PHE A 282 -5.43 -10.01 1.07
CA PHE A 282 -4.81 -9.04 1.97
C PHE A 282 -3.38 -8.75 1.54
N LYS A 283 -2.83 -7.61 1.97
CA LYS A 283 -1.46 -7.17 1.69
C LYS A 283 -0.65 -7.15 2.98
N ASN A 284 0.61 -7.58 2.91
CA ASN A 284 1.58 -7.28 3.97
C ASN A 284 2.15 -5.87 3.76
N THR A 285 1.67 -4.91 4.56
CA THR A 285 2.10 -3.50 4.54
C THR A 285 3.28 -3.24 5.49
N GLY A 286 3.64 -4.21 6.32
CA GLY A 286 4.81 -4.18 7.19
C GLY A 286 6.15 -4.44 6.48
N ASN A 287 7.24 -4.44 7.23
CA ASN A 287 8.60 -4.74 6.71
C ASN A 287 9.14 -6.12 7.15
N VAL A 288 8.28 -6.97 7.71
CA VAL A 288 8.59 -8.36 8.09
C VAL A 288 7.62 -9.33 7.46
N THR A 289 8.08 -10.52 7.10
CA THR A 289 7.21 -11.61 6.63
C THR A 289 6.18 -11.94 7.70
N LEU A 290 4.90 -11.89 7.36
CA LEU A 290 3.80 -12.25 8.25
C LEU A 290 3.46 -13.74 8.11
N SER A 291 3.00 -14.34 9.20
CA SER A 291 2.68 -15.78 9.27
C SER A 291 1.79 -16.09 10.47
N ASN A 292 1.34 -17.35 10.56
CA ASN A 292 0.44 -17.85 11.61
C ASN A 292 -0.84 -17.01 11.71
N TYR A 293 -1.60 -17.06 10.61
CA TYR A 293 -2.84 -16.32 10.42
C TYR A 293 -4.01 -16.96 11.15
N SER A 294 -4.91 -16.12 11.67
CA SER A 294 -6.16 -16.55 12.30
C SER A 294 -7.23 -15.48 12.17
N TRP A 295 -8.45 -15.87 11.82
CA TRP A 295 -9.61 -15.00 11.94
C TRP A 295 -10.22 -15.07 13.33
N VAL A 296 -10.70 -13.92 13.81
CA VAL A 296 -11.76 -13.84 14.82
C VAL A 296 -13.02 -13.34 14.09
N PHE A 297 -14.10 -14.09 14.20
CA PHE A 297 -15.39 -13.76 13.58
C PHE A 297 -16.40 -13.28 14.62
N SER A 298 -17.31 -12.43 14.17
CA SER A 298 -18.51 -12.00 14.90
C SER A 298 -19.76 -12.47 14.16
N ALA A 299 -20.87 -12.69 14.87
CA ALA A 299 -22.13 -13.05 14.24
C ALA A 299 -22.59 -11.93 13.28
N ILE A 300 -23.17 -12.31 12.13
CA ILE A 300 -23.67 -11.35 11.12
C ILE A 300 -25.16 -11.14 11.37
N ASN A 301 -25.60 -9.90 11.59
CA ASN A 301 -27.00 -9.61 11.95
C ASN A 301 -27.90 -9.49 10.72
N HIS A 302 -29.17 -9.89 10.81
CA HIS A 302 -30.16 -9.59 9.77
C HIS A 302 -30.49 -8.09 9.77
N SER A 303 -30.74 -7.51 8.60
CA SER A 303 -30.93 -6.06 8.44
C SER A 303 -32.19 -5.51 9.11
N SER A 304 -33.19 -6.35 9.40
CA SER A 304 -34.50 -5.91 9.93
C SER A 304 -35.11 -6.79 11.04
N GLU A 305 -34.55 -7.97 11.33
CA GLU A 305 -35.15 -8.95 12.24
C GLU A 305 -34.19 -9.31 13.38
N PRO A 306 -34.69 -9.73 14.56
CA PRO A 306 -33.87 -10.09 15.72
C PRO A 306 -33.23 -11.49 15.57
N THR A 307 -32.48 -11.69 14.50
CA THR A 307 -31.85 -12.96 14.09
C THR A 307 -30.49 -12.69 13.46
N GLN A 308 -29.58 -13.65 13.56
CA GLN A 308 -28.18 -13.54 13.14
C GLN A 308 -27.68 -14.87 12.56
N ILE A 309 -26.67 -14.81 11.69
CA ILE A 309 -25.85 -15.97 11.35
C ILE A 309 -24.73 -16.04 12.39
N ASP A 310 -24.64 -17.15 13.13
CA ASP A 310 -23.67 -17.31 14.20
C ASP A 310 -22.22 -17.37 13.67
N ALA A 311 -21.25 -16.84 14.43
CA ALA A 311 -19.84 -16.85 14.07
C ALA A 311 -19.28 -18.28 13.84
N ALA A 312 -19.87 -19.31 14.45
CA ALA A 312 -19.53 -20.72 14.23
C ALA A 312 -19.88 -21.23 12.82
N GLN A 313 -20.62 -20.47 12.01
CA GLN A 313 -20.90 -20.80 10.60
C GLN A 313 -19.82 -20.29 9.63
N LEU A 314 -18.82 -19.56 10.14
CA LEU A 314 -17.68 -19.06 9.38
C LEU A 314 -16.44 -19.92 9.65
N ALA A 315 -15.84 -20.45 8.59
CA ALA A 315 -14.61 -21.25 8.62
C ALA A 315 -13.55 -20.67 7.68
N TYR A 316 -12.26 -20.95 7.90
CA TYR A 316 -11.17 -20.43 7.07
C TYR A 316 -10.04 -21.44 6.82
N ASP A 317 -9.42 -21.35 5.65
CA ASP A 317 -8.21 -22.09 5.28
C ASP A 317 -6.95 -21.41 5.87
N LEU A 318 -5.88 -22.19 6.12
CA LEU A 318 -4.58 -21.64 6.53
C LEU A 318 -3.81 -21.06 5.32
N ALA A 319 -3.39 -19.80 5.43
CA ALA A 319 -2.51 -19.17 4.44
C ALA A 319 -1.01 -19.44 4.69
N ALA A 320 -0.25 -19.46 3.59
CA ALA A 320 1.21 -19.47 3.62
C ALA A 320 1.78 -18.10 4.08
N PRO A 321 3.03 -18.05 4.60
CA PRO A 321 3.65 -16.78 4.99
C PRO A 321 3.79 -15.78 3.82
N VAL A 322 3.47 -14.51 4.07
CA VAL A 322 3.49 -13.43 3.06
C VAL A 322 4.64 -12.46 3.34
N ALA A 323 5.54 -12.27 2.38
CA ALA A 323 6.70 -11.39 2.51
C ALA A 323 6.31 -9.88 2.46
N PRO A 324 7.19 -8.95 2.86
CA PRO A 324 6.91 -7.52 2.86
C PRO A 324 6.50 -6.98 1.48
N GLY A 325 5.32 -6.36 1.39
CA GLY A 325 4.77 -5.78 0.16
C GLY A 325 3.95 -6.73 -0.70
N ASP A 326 4.08 -8.04 -0.50
CA ASP A 326 3.33 -9.06 -1.22
C ASP A 326 1.88 -9.17 -0.73
N TYR A 327 1.07 -9.84 -1.54
CA TYR A 327 -0.32 -10.18 -1.22
C TYR A 327 -0.44 -11.64 -0.80
N GLY A 328 -1.35 -11.89 0.13
CA GLY A 328 -1.80 -13.23 0.52
C GLY A 328 -3.29 -13.39 0.33
N THR A 329 -3.74 -14.63 0.41
CA THR A 329 -5.15 -14.99 0.21
C THR A 329 -5.55 -16.02 1.27
N ILE A 330 -6.68 -15.81 1.92
CA ILE A 330 -7.32 -16.76 2.84
C ILE A 330 -8.71 -17.05 2.32
N LYS A 331 -9.01 -18.31 2.05
CA LYS A 331 -10.38 -18.72 1.78
C LYS A 331 -11.18 -18.67 3.07
N VAL A 332 -12.33 -17.99 3.04
CA VAL A 332 -13.34 -18.02 4.10
C VAL A 332 -14.62 -18.59 3.53
N THR A 333 -15.23 -19.53 4.26
CA THR A 333 -16.48 -20.18 3.91
C THR A 333 -17.56 -19.76 4.90
N LEU A 334 -18.65 -19.20 4.38
CA LEU A 334 -19.87 -18.89 5.11
C LEU A 334 -20.90 -19.99 4.83
N THR A 335 -21.39 -20.65 5.88
CA THR A 335 -22.49 -21.62 5.81
C THR A 335 -23.79 -20.97 6.25
N ILE A 336 -24.89 -21.23 5.57
CA ILE A 336 -26.22 -20.76 5.98
C ILE A 336 -26.98 -21.94 6.59
N PRO A 337 -27.38 -21.89 7.87
CA PRO A 337 -28.18 -22.96 8.46
C PRO A 337 -29.49 -23.24 7.70
N PRO A 338 -29.95 -24.50 7.60
CA PRO A 338 -31.30 -24.80 7.13
C PRO A 338 -32.34 -24.06 7.97
N GLY A 339 -33.24 -23.31 7.32
CA GLY A 339 -34.25 -22.49 8.00
C GLY A 339 -33.78 -21.14 8.54
N GLN A 340 -32.53 -20.72 8.27
CA GLN A 340 -32.07 -19.35 8.53
C GLN A 340 -33.03 -18.33 7.87
N THR A 341 -33.39 -17.24 8.54
CA THR A 341 -34.35 -16.25 8.01
C THR A 341 -33.92 -15.71 6.65
N VAL A 342 -34.85 -15.58 5.71
CA VAL A 342 -34.59 -15.08 4.35
C VAL A 342 -34.50 -13.55 4.36
N GLY A 343 -33.48 -13.00 3.70
CA GLY A 343 -33.23 -11.56 3.59
C GLY A 343 -31.75 -11.19 3.74
N ASN A 344 -31.48 -9.90 3.92
CA ASN A 344 -30.12 -9.36 3.92
C ASN A 344 -29.46 -9.45 5.29
N TYR A 345 -28.22 -9.93 5.33
CA TYR A 345 -27.39 -9.99 6.51
C TYR A 345 -26.18 -9.08 6.35
N GLY A 346 -25.89 -8.30 7.39
CA GLY A 346 -24.80 -7.33 7.41
C GLY A 346 -25.12 -6.02 6.66
N PRO A 347 -24.10 -5.15 6.46
CA PRO A 347 -22.74 -5.26 6.99
C PRO A 347 -22.69 -5.42 8.51
N THR A 348 -21.72 -6.18 9.02
CA THR A 348 -21.46 -6.26 10.47
C THR A 348 -19.97 -6.36 10.75
N ALA A 349 -19.41 -5.31 11.34
CA ALA A 349 -18.06 -5.23 11.87
C ALA A 349 -17.73 -6.30 12.92
N GLY A 350 -16.42 -6.52 13.12
CA GLY A 350 -15.89 -7.48 14.08
C GLY A 350 -15.35 -8.76 13.43
N GLN A 351 -15.25 -8.80 12.09
CA GLN A 351 -14.50 -9.81 11.34
C GLN A 351 -13.06 -9.33 11.24
N THR A 352 -12.14 -9.93 12.01
CA THR A 352 -10.76 -9.44 12.13
C THR A 352 -9.76 -10.53 11.73
N LEU A 353 -8.94 -10.24 10.72
CA LEU A 353 -7.81 -11.07 10.33
C LEU A 353 -6.59 -10.69 11.17
N PHE A 354 -6.00 -11.66 11.88
CA PHE A 354 -4.74 -11.52 12.58
C PHE A 354 -3.62 -12.28 11.88
N ALA A 355 -2.41 -11.74 11.93
CA ALA A 355 -1.15 -12.47 11.80
C ALA A 355 -0.42 -12.43 13.15
N SER A 356 -0.08 -13.58 13.71
CA SER A 356 0.46 -13.67 15.08
C SER A 356 1.99 -13.75 15.16
N THR A 357 2.69 -13.83 14.02
CA THR A 357 4.14 -14.04 13.96
C THR A 357 4.75 -13.19 12.83
N PRO A 358 5.89 -12.48 13.06
CA PRO A 358 6.72 -12.46 14.28
C PRO A 358 6.17 -11.65 15.47
N ALA A 359 5.13 -10.84 15.26
CA ALA A 359 4.31 -10.23 16.30
C ALA A 359 2.90 -9.95 15.72
N ALA A 360 1.98 -9.49 16.58
CA ALA A 360 0.61 -9.18 16.18
C ALA A 360 0.56 -8.06 15.11
N ALA A 361 0.04 -8.41 13.94
CA ALA A 361 -0.61 -7.49 13.01
C ALA A 361 -2.07 -7.91 12.84
N SER A 362 -2.96 -6.95 12.58
CA SER A 362 -4.38 -7.24 12.38
C SER A 362 -5.03 -6.19 11.50
N ASP A 363 -6.06 -6.59 10.77
CA ASP A 363 -6.97 -5.68 10.09
C ASP A 363 -8.43 -6.18 10.16
N GLY A 364 -9.38 -5.25 10.09
CA GLY A 364 -10.80 -5.51 10.35
C GLY A 364 -11.68 -5.15 9.17
N CYS A 365 -12.69 -5.98 8.91
CA CYS A 365 -13.69 -5.75 7.87
C CYS A 365 -15.09 -6.17 8.35
N GLU A 366 -16.08 -5.90 7.51
CA GLU A 366 -17.48 -6.27 7.69
C GLU A 366 -17.86 -7.33 6.64
N PHE A 367 -18.63 -8.35 7.03
CA PHE A 367 -19.20 -9.31 6.07
C PHE A 367 -20.66 -8.98 5.80
N GLN A 368 -21.11 -9.20 4.56
CA GLN A 368 -22.52 -9.17 4.17
C GLN A 368 -22.91 -10.33 3.24
N CYS A 369 -24.19 -10.69 3.21
CA CYS A 369 -24.76 -11.64 2.24
C CYS A 369 -26.29 -11.48 2.13
N GLU A 370 -26.88 -12.02 1.07
CA GLU A 370 -28.33 -12.21 0.96
C GLU A 370 -28.66 -13.70 1.16
N VAL A 371 -29.42 -14.03 2.21
CA VAL A 371 -29.95 -15.38 2.42
C VAL A 371 -31.21 -15.53 1.59
N THR A 372 -31.16 -16.35 0.55
CA THR A 372 -32.33 -16.74 -0.25
C THR A 372 -32.97 -18.01 0.32
N PRO A 373 -34.26 -18.30 0.01
CA PRO A 373 -34.87 -19.56 0.42
C PRO A 373 -34.09 -20.77 -0.14
N SER A 374 -34.15 -21.91 0.54
CA SER A 374 -33.68 -23.16 -0.08
C SER A 374 -34.48 -23.46 -1.34
N GLY A 375 -33.92 -24.22 -2.27
CA GLY A 375 -34.67 -24.72 -3.45
C GLY A 375 -35.89 -25.59 -3.11
N SER A 376 -36.08 -25.92 -1.82
CA SER A 376 -37.21 -26.68 -1.27
C SER A 376 -38.18 -25.82 -0.46
N SER A 377 -38.14 -24.48 -0.54
CA SER A 377 -39.00 -23.61 0.25
C SER A 377 -40.48 -23.78 -0.12
N PHE A 378 -41.33 -24.08 0.86
CA PHE A 378 -42.74 -24.39 0.66
C PHE A 378 -43.51 -23.26 -0.02
N PHE A 379 -44.06 -23.54 -1.21
CA PHE A 379 -45.01 -22.67 -1.90
C PHE A 379 -46.38 -22.67 -1.20
N ALA A 380 -46.50 -21.88 -0.13
CA ALA A 380 -47.79 -21.54 0.44
C ALA A 380 -48.63 -20.75 -0.57
N MET A 381 -49.90 -21.12 -0.72
CA MET A 381 -50.86 -20.44 -1.59
C MET A 381 -50.98 -18.94 -1.23
N GLN A 382 -50.65 -18.07 -2.19
CA GLN A 382 -50.60 -16.63 -1.96
C GLN A 382 -52.00 -15.98 -1.97
N PRO A 383 -52.20 -14.87 -1.23
CA PRO A 383 -53.45 -14.10 -1.29
C PRO A 383 -53.80 -13.68 -2.72
N GLY A 384 -55.05 -13.94 -3.13
CA GLY A 384 -55.52 -13.68 -4.50
C GLY A 384 -55.40 -14.86 -5.47
N SER A 385 -54.84 -16.00 -5.03
CA SER A 385 -54.90 -17.26 -5.79
C SER A 385 -56.33 -17.81 -5.85
N ALA A 386 -56.68 -18.47 -6.95
CA ALA A 386 -57.87 -19.31 -7.04
C ALA A 386 -57.49 -20.77 -6.79
N TYR A 387 -58.35 -21.54 -6.12
CA TYR A 387 -58.09 -22.95 -5.85
C TYR A 387 -59.35 -23.80 -5.88
N GLN A 388 -59.17 -25.11 -6.07
CA GLN A 388 -60.22 -26.11 -5.98
C GLN A 388 -59.71 -27.35 -5.22
N THR A 389 -60.35 -27.67 -4.10
CA THR A 389 -60.08 -28.92 -3.38
C THR A 389 -60.56 -30.12 -4.18
N VAL A 390 -59.68 -31.09 -4.41
CA VAL A 390 -59.99 -32.35 -5.09
C VAL A 390 -60.46 -33.36 -4.05
N ALA A 391 -61.51 -34.12 -4.36
CA ALA A 391 -61.99 -35.19 -3.47
C ALA A 391 -60.91 -36.25 -3.25
N THR A 392 -60.66 -36.62 -2.00
CA THR A 392 -59.60 -37.56 -1.59
C THR A 392 -59.74 -38.94 -2.23
N SER A 393 -60.98 -39.37 -2.49
CA SER A 393 -61.31 -40.61 -3.20
C SER A 393 -60.75 -40.68 -4.63
N THR A 394 -60.45 -39.54 -5.28
CA THR A 394 -59.77 -39.50 -6.58
C THR A 394 -58.42 -40.21 -6.55
N PHE A 395 -57.71 -40.14 -5.42
CA PHE A 395 -56.34 -40.62 -5.26
C PHE A 395 -56.24 -41.92 -4.45
N SER A 396 -57.31 -42.72 -4.43
CA SER A 396 -57.48 -43.88 -3.55
C SER A 396 -56.81 -45.19 -4.02
N GLN A 397 -55.91 -45.13 -5.01
CA GLN A 397 -55.15 -46.29 -5.50
C GLN A 397 -53.64 -46.05 -5.32
N PRO A 398 -52.84 -47.10 -5.07
CA PRO A 398 -51.40 -46.95 -4.96
C PRO A 398 -50.74 -46.73 -6.33
N ALA A 399 -49.51 -46.19 -6.31
CA ALA A 399 -48.63 -46.19 -7.48
C ALA A 399 -48.25 -47.63 -7.92
N PRO A 400 -48.02 -47.89 -9.22
CA PRO A 400 -48.02 -46.96 -10.35
C PRO A 400 -49.41 -46.77 -10.99
N ASP A 401 -50.45 -47.47 -10.53
CA ASP A 401 -51.80 -47.42 -11.11
C ASP A 401 -52.53 -46.09 -10.84
N ASN A 402 -51.85 -45.07 -10.28
CA ASN A 402 -52.43 -43.80 -9.86
C ASN A 402 -51.62 -42.57 -10.34
N HIS A 403 -51.21 -42.60 -11.60
CA HIS A 403 -50.59 -41.49 -12.34
C HIS A 403 -51.66 -40.55 -12.92
N PHE A 404 -51.44 -39.24 -12.85
CA PHE A 404 -52.36 -38.20 -13.33
C PHE A 404 -51.64 -37.13 -14.14
N PHE A 405 -52.39 -36.43 -14.99
CA PHE A 405 -52.01 -35.17 -15.62
C PHE A 405 -52.87 -34.02 -15.07
N LEU A 406 -52.24 -32.92 -14.68
CA LEU A 406 -52.89 -31.62 -14.53
C LEU A 406 -52.49 -30.73 -15.71
N SER A 407 -53.46 -30.13 -16.41
CA SER A 407 -53.20 -29.24 -17.53
C SER A 407 -54.19 -28.08 -17.61
N ALA A 408 -53.73 -26.94 -18.11
CA ALA A 408 -54.53 -25.73 -18.28
C ALA A 408 -54.04 -24.91 -19.47
N TRP A 409 -54.88 -23.99 -19.95
CA TRP A 409 -54.43 -22.84 -20.72
C TRP A 409 -54.03 -21.74 -19.73
N VAL A 410 -52.82 -21.22 -19.87
CA VAL A 410 -52.27 -20.17 -18.99
C VAL A 410 -51.80 -19.01 -19.87
N CYS A 411 -52.33 -17.82 -19.58
CA CYS A 411 -51.86 -16.55 -20.13
C CYS A 411 -51.22 -15.75 -18.98
N PRO A 412 -49.88 -15.77 -18.84
CA PRO A 412 -49.19 -15.03 -17.78
C PRO A 412 -49.09 -13.52 -18.03
N GLY A 413 -49.77 -13.00 -19.05
CA GLY A 413 -49.74 -11.58 -19.41
C GLY A 413 -48.32 -11.10 -19.72
N SER A 414 -47.84 -10.13 -18.94
CA SER A 414 -46.46 -9.63 -18.98
C SER A 414 -45.56 -10.18 -17.86
N GLY A 415 -46.10 -11.02 -16.96
CA GLY A 415 -45.43 -11.51 -15.75
C GLY A 415 -45.25 -13.03 -15.76
N SER A 416 -45.65 -13.68 -14.65
CA SER A 416 -45.65 -15.14 -14.52
C SER A 416 -46.87 -15.65 -13.76
N ALA A 417 -47.25 -16.89 -14.06
CA ALA A 417 -48.41 -17.57 -13.49
C ALA A 417 -48.08 -19.03 -13.15
N ASP A 418 -48.50 -19.48 -11.98
CA ASP A 418 -48.22 -20.82 -11.46
C ASP A 418 -49.48 -21.70 -11.50
N LEU A 419 -49.34 -22.89 -12.07
CA LEU A 419 -50.31 -23.99 -12.00
C LEU A 419 -49.72 -25.08 -11.10
N SER A 420 -50.32 -25.32 -9.95
CA SER A 420 -49.78 -26.28 -8.96
C SER A 420 -50.83 -27.19 -8.34
N LEU A 421 -50.33 -28.24 -7.71
CA LEU A 421 -51.06 -29.15 -6.83
C LEU A 421 -50.43 -29.06 -5.44
N ILE A 422 -51.23 -28.82 -4.40
CA ILE A 422 -50.77 -28.73 -3.01
C ILE A 422 -51.48 -29.80 -2.17
N GLN A 423 -50.69 -30.60 -1.45
CA GLN A 423 -51.16 -31.51 -0.39
C GLN A 423 -51.16 -30.78 0.97
N TYR A 424 -52.20 -31.01 1.76
CA TYR A 424 -52.37 -30.44 3.10
C TYR A 424 -52.64 -31.50 4.15
N ASP A 425 -52.08 -31.38 5.36
CA ASP A 425 -52.32 -32.28 6.50
C ASP A 425 -53.69 -32.03 7.19
N GLU A 426 -53.96 -32.72 8.31
CA GLU A 426 -55.23 -32.57 9.06
C GLU A 426 -55.36 -31.20 9.75
N ASP A 427 -54.25 -30.51 10.05
CA ASP A 427 -54.22 -29.16 10.63
C ASP A 427 -54.27 -28.05 9.56
N GLY A 428 -54.25 -28.43 8.27
CA GLY A 428 -54.31 -27.52 7.12
C GLY A 428 -52.98 -26.89 6.73
N GLN A 429 -51.83 -27.46 7.16
CA GLN A 429 -50.50 -27.05 6.71
C GLN A 429 -50.15 -27.73 5.38
N SER A 430 -49.44 -27.01 4.52
CA SER A 430 -48.95 -27.53 3.23
C SER A 430 -47.78 -28.49 3.45
N VAL A 431 -47.95 -29.77 3.10
CA VAL A 431 -46.90 -30.81 3.27
C VAL A 431 -46.09 -31.08 2.00
N ALA A 432 -46.67 -30.80 0.83
CA ALA A 432 -45.98 -30.92 -0.46
C ALA A 432 -46.69 -30.09 -1.53
N THR A 433 -45.92 -29.41 -2.36
CA THR A 433 -46.39 -28.76 -3.58
C THR A 433 -45.57 -29.26 -4.76
N ALA A 434 -46.25 -29.62 -5.86
CA ALA A 434 -45.66 -29.70 -7.19
C ALA A 434 -46.33 -28.66 -8.09
N GLY A 435 -45.59 -28.07 -9.02
CA GLY A 435 -46.16 -27.07 -9.93
C GLY A 435 -45.27 -26.70 -11.10
N ILE A 436 -45.88 -25.96 -12.02
CA ILE A 436 -45.21 -25.33 -13.17
C ILE A 436 -45.51 -23.84 -13.20
N ARG A 437 -44.45 -23.04 -13.21
CA ARG A 437 -44.49 -21.60 -13.48
C ARG A 437 -44.38 -21.36 -14.97
N VAL A 438 -45.29 -20.55 -15.50
CA VAL A 438 -45.34 -20.11 -16.90
C VAL A 438 -44.97 -18.63 -16.96
N ASN A 439 -43.91 -18.29 -17.68
CA ASN A 439 -43.47 -16.90 -17.85
C ASN A 439 -44.08 -16.28 -19.13
N ALA A 440 -44.07 -14.94 -19.22
CA ALA A 440 -44.58 -14.17 -20.37
C ALA A 440 -44.12 -14.69 -21.75
N ASP A 441 -42.87 -15.13 -21.86
CA ASP A 441 -42.26 -15.64 -23.10
C ASP A 441 -42.67 -17.10 -23.45
N GLY A 442 -43.35 -17.80 -22.54
CA GLY A 442 -43.74 -19.20 -22.67
C GLY A 442 -42.73 -20.20 -22.11
N THR A 443 -41.65 -19.73 -21.47
CA THR A 443 -40.75 -20.63 -20.71
C THR A 443 -41.46 -21.21 -19.49
N LEU A 444 -41.08 -22.43 -19.15
CA LEU A 444 -41.62 -23.19 -18.02
C LEU A 444 -40.53 -23.46 -16.99
N ALA A 445 -40.84 -23.26 -15.72
CA ALA A 445 -40.02 -23.73 -14.60
C ALA A 445 -40.85 -24.66 -13.71
N VAL A 446 -40.37 -25.89 -13.53
CA VAL A 446 -40.95 -26.86 -12.59
C VAL A 446 -40.49 -26.51 -11.17
N PHE A 447 -41.36 -26.70 -10.18
CA PHE A 447 -41.00 -26.59 -8.77
C PHE A 447 -41.69 -27.67 -7.92
N GLU A 448 -40.95 -28.19 -6.95
CA GLU A 448 -41.36 -29.28 -6.06
C GLU A 448 -40.83 -28.97 -4.65
N THR A 449 -41.63 -29.21 -3.60
CA THR A 449 -41.24 -28.88 -2.21
C THR A 449 -40.98 -30.10 -1.33
N ALA A 450 -41.34 -31.31 -1.78
CA ALA A 450 -41.10 -32.54 -1.04
C ALA A 450 -41.04 -33.77 -1.98
N PRO A 451 -40.14 -34.76 -1.75
CA PRO A 451 -40.02 -35.97 -2.59
C PRO A 451 -41.23 -36.91 -2.61
N ILE A 452 -42.33 -36.57 -1.94
CA ILE A 452 -43.58 -37.35 -1.95
C ILE A 452 -44.52 -36.96 -3.10
N LEU A 453 -44.16 -35.94 -3.89
CA LEU A 453 -44.96 -35.40 -4.98
C LEU A 453 -44.04 -34.83 -6.08
N GLU A 454 -43.58 -35.72 -6.98
CA GLU A 454 -42.64 -35.43 -8.08
C GLU A 454 -43.37 -35.22 -9.43
N VAL A 455 -42.82 -34.34 -10.30
CA VAL A 455 -43.35 -34.04 -11.63
C VAL A 455 -42.70 -34.93 -12.69
N ASN A 456 -43.24 -36.15 -12.82
CA ASN A 456 -42.82 -37.18 -13.79
C ASN A 456 -42.66 -36.65 -15.23
N HIS A 457 -43.64 -35.90 -15.74
CA HIS A 457 -43.60 -35.30 -17.07
C HIS A 457 -44.18 -33.88 -17.05
N HIS A 458 -43.69 -32.99 -17.90
CA HIS A 458 -44.25 -31.65 -18.07
C HIS A 458 -44.01 -31.10 -19.48
N GLY A 459 -44.69 -30.02 -19.82
CA GLY A 459 -44.36 -29.25 -21.03
C GLY A 459 -45.46 -28.34 -21.56
N LEU A 460 -45.13 -27.70 -22.68
CA LEU A 460 -46.04 -26.90 -23.49
C LEU A 460 -46.59 -27.78 -24.63
N ALA A 461 -47.90 -28.00 -24.64
CA ALA A 461 -48.60 -28.78 -25.65
C ALA A 461 -49.05 -27.94 -26.86
N TYR A 462 -49.37 -26.66 -26.65
CA TYR A 462 -49.82 -25.73 -27.70
C TYR A 462 -49.65 -24.27 -27.27
N SER A 463 -49.68 -23.31 -28.21
CA SER A 463 -49.79 -21.88 -27.92
C SER A 463 -50.73 -21.15 -28.88
N LEU A 464 -51.61 -20.28 -28.38
CA LEU A 464 -52.53 -19.44 -29.16
C LEU A 464 -52.31 -17.96 -28.84
N PRO A 465 -52.29 -17.06 -29.84
CA PRO A 465 -52.40 -15.62 -29.57
C PRO A 465 -53.83 -15.28 -29.09
N ILE A 466 -53.93 -14.35 -28.15
CA ILE A 466 -55.20 -13.76 -27.69
C ILE A 466 -55.03 -12.25 -27.57
N ASN A 467 -56.09 -11.49 -27.86
CA ASN A 467 -56.14 -10.06 -27.55
C ASN A 467 -57.07 -9.83 -26.35
N ILE A 468 -56.59 -9.13 -25.33
CA ILE A 468 -57.35 -8.80 -24.11
C ILE A 468 -57.25 -7.29 -23.92
N ASP A 469 -58.40 -6.61 -23.82
CA ASP A 469 -58.54 -5.15 -23.68
C ASP A 469 -57.78 -4.28 -24.71
N GLY A 470 -57.38 -4.87 -25.83
CA GLY A 470 -56.65 -4.24 -26.93
C GLY A 470 -55.16 -4.59 -26.99
N GLU A 471 -54.59 -5.16 -25.93
CA GLU A 471 -53.23 -5.69 -25.91
C GLU A 471 -53.19 -7.14 -26.41
N SER A 472 -52.03 -7.59 -26.92
CA SER A 472 -51.86 -8.91 -27.54
C SER A 472 -50.93 -9.79 -26.72
N PHE A 473 -51.48 -10.90 -26.22
CA PHE A 473 -50.83 -11.88 -25.36
C PHE A 473 -50.84 -13.28 -25.99
N LYS A 474 -50.35 -14.28 -25.26
CA LYS A 474 -50.42 -15.69 -25.65
C LYS A 474 -50.98 -16.54 -24.52
N TYR A 475 -51.93 -17.40 -24.87
CA TYR A 475 -52.30 -18.56 -24.07
C TYR A 475 -51.36 -19.73 -24.40
N TYR A 476 -50.76 -20.32 -23.38
CA TYR A 476 -49.96 -21.54 -23.48
C TYR A 476 -50.75 -22.71 -22.89
N ARG A 477 -50.97 -23.79 -23.65
CA ARG A 477 -51.50 -25.05 -23.09
C ARG A 477 -50.34 -25.76 -22.42
N VAL A 478 -50.33 -25.74 -21.09
CA VAL A 478 -49.28 -26.35 -20.27
C VAL A 478 -49.82 -27.60 -19.58
N PHE A 479 -48.93 -28.54 -19.29
CA PHE A 479 -49.26 -29.73 -18.52
C PHE A 479 -48.11 -30.12 -17.59
N MET A 480 -48.46 -30.76 -16.49
CA MET A 480 -47.58 -31.56 -15.66
C MET A 480 -48.25 -32.89 -15.32
N SER A 481 -47.47 -33.90 -14.96
CA SER A 481 -47.94 -35.22 -14.55
C SER A 481 -47.20 -35.67 -13.30
N PHE A 482 -47.90 -36.42 -12.45
CA PHE A 482 -47.46 -36.81 -11.12
C PHE A 482 -48.13 -38.12 -10.72
N GLU A 483 -47.55 -38.82 -9.75
CA GLU A 483 -48.20 -39.93 -9.05
C GLU A 483 -48.61 -39.46 -7.65
N LEU A 484 -49.83 -39.81 -7.23
CA LEU A 484 -50.38 -39.38 -5.95
C LEU A 484 -51.20 -40.48 -5.30
N GLU A 485 -50.76 -40.96 -4.14
CA GLU A 485 -51.52 -41.88 -3.29
C GLU A 485 -52.09 -41.11 -2.10
N TYR A 486 -53.39 -41.29 -1.82
CA TYR A 486 -54.04 -40.67 -0.67
C TYR A 486 -53.60 -41.34 0.64
N ASN A 487 -52.78 -40.64 1.41
CA ASN A 487 -52.36 -41.03 2.75
C ASN A 487 -52.88 -40.00 3.78
N PRO A 488 -53.97 -40.29 4.54
CA PRO A 488 -54.55 -39.33 5.47
C PRO A 488 -53.60 -38.88 6.59
N ALA A 489 -52.61 -39.71 6.95
CA ALA A 489 -51.62 -39.39 7.98
C ALA A 489 -50.49 -38.46 7.50
N VAL A 490 -50.54 -38.01 6.23
CA VAL A 490 -49.58 -37.08 5.62
C VAL A 490 -50.32 -35.97 4.86
N ALA A 491 -51.33 -36.32 4.06
CA ALA A 491 -52.15 -35.41 3.28
C ALA A 491 -53.65 -35.72 3.47
N SER A 492 -54.33 -34.95 4.32
CA SER A 492 -55.78 -35.04 4.55
C SER A 492 -56.60 -34.57 3.35
N HIS A 493 -56.08 -33.61 2.57
CA HIS A 493 -56.72 -33.13 1.35
C HIS A 493 -55.70 -32.56 0.35
N VAL A 494 -56.18 -32.29 -0.87
CA VAL A 494 -55.37 -31.86 -2.01
C VAL A 494 -56.09 -30.70 -2.71
N ALA A 495 -55.39 -29.63 -3.07
CA ALA A 495 -55.92 -28.54 -3.87
C ALA A 495 -55.17 -28.38 -5.19
N ILE A 496 -55.91 -28.14 -6.28
CA ILE A 496 -55.37 -27.50 -7.48
C ILE A 496 -55.34 -25.99 -7.22
N VAL A 497 -54.22 -25.33 -7.47
CA VAL A 497 -54.03 -23.90 -7.22
C VAL A 497 -53.59 -23.19 -8.50
N LEU A 498 -54.20 -22.03 -8.73
CA LEU A 498 -53.98 -21.12 -9.85
C LEU A 498 -53.53 -19.77 -9.26
N GLN A 499 -52.23 -19.46 -9.39
CA GLN A 499 -51.60 -18.36 -8.67
C GLN A 499 -50.91 -17.39 -9.63
N ASN A 500 -51.02 -16.09 -9.36
CA ASN A 500 -50.19 -15.07 -9.99
C ASN A 500 -48.83 -15.05 -9.26
N SER A 501 -47.74 -15.26 -9.98
CA SER A 501 -46.38 -15.32 -9.40
C SER A 501 -45.50 -14.15 -9.81
N SER A 502 -46.10 -13.12 -10.41
CA SER A 502 -45.42 -11.88 -10.81
C SER A 502 -44.82 -11.16 -9.60
N VAL A 503 -43.53 -10.82 -9.68
CA VAL A 503 -42.78 -10.16 -8.59
C VAL A 503 -43.01 -8.65 -8.47
N ASP A 504 -43.68 -8.04 -9.46
CA ASP A 504 -43.93 -6.59 -9.52
C ASP A 504 -45.43 -6.24 -9.52
N SER A 505 -45.71 -4.96 -9.19
CA SER A 505 -46.90 -4.14 -9.47
C SER A 505 -48.06 -4.84 -10.21
N PRO A 506 -49.31 -4.83 -9.66
CA PRO A 506 -50.39 -5.76 -9.98
C PRO A 506 -50.57 -6.04 -11.49
N ARG A 507 -50.08 -7.21 -11.91
CA ARG A 507 -50.23 -7.75 -13.26
C ARG A 507 -51.44 -8.66 -13.33
N SER A 508 -52.14 -8.69 -14.46
CA SER A 508 -53.20 -9.68 -14.72
C SER A 508 -52.62 -10.96 -15.31
N VAL A 509 -53.14 -12.10 -14.86
CA VAL A 509 -52.89 -13.43 -15.43
C VAL A 509 -54.24 -14.15 -15.60
N TRP A 510 -54.36 -15.02 -16.60
CA TRP A 510 -55.60 -15.72 -16.92
C TRP A 510 -55.37 -17.23 -17.06
N PHE A 511 -56.29 -18.01 -16.51
CA PHE A 511 -56.31 -19.48 -16.56
C PHE A 511 -57.63 -19.94 -17.17
N ASP A 512 -57.59 -20.96 -18.05
CA ASP A 512 -58.78 -21.51 -18.72
C ASP A 512 -58.62 -23.03 -18.98
N GLY A 513 -59.74 -23.76 -19.05
CA GLY A 513 -59.78 -25.19 -19.38
C GLY A 513 -58.93 -26.08 -18.48
N ILE A 514 -58.96 -25.85 -17.16
CA ILE A 514 -58.26 -26.67 -16.17
C ILE A 514 -58.79 -28.12 -16.25
N GLN A 515 -57.88 -29.08 -16.34
CA GLN A 515 -58.17 -30.50 -16.56
C GLN A 515 -57.24 -31.34 -15.69
N LEU A 516 -57.82 -32.03 -14.71
CA LEU A 516 -57.19 -33.16 -14.03
C LEU A 516 -57.65 -34.45 -14.71
N GLU A 517 -56.71 -35.26 -15.18
CA GLU A 517 -56.94 -36.47 -15.95
C GLU A 517 -56.18 -37.64 -15.33
N LYS A 518 -56.84 -38.78 -15.11
CA LYS A 518 -56.15 -40.02 -14.74
C LYS A 518 -55.54 -40.66 -15.98
N ALA A 519 -54.25 -40.96 -15.93
CA ALA A 519 -53.51 -41.47 -17.07
C ALA A 519 -53.85 -42.94 -17.40
N PHE A 520 -53.73 -43.31 -18.67
CA PHE A 520 -53.66 -44.71 -19.09
C PHE A 520 -52.19 -45.17 -19.26
N SER A 521 -51.97 -46.48 -19.25
CA SER A 521 -50.62 -47.06 -19.29
C SER A 521 -49.81 -46.58 -20.51
N GLY A 522 -48.61 -46.05 -20.26
CA GLY A 522 -47.71 -45.52 -21.30
C GLY A 522 -48.02 -44.10 -21.80
N GLN A 523 -48.98 -43.41 -21.19
CA GLN A 523 -49.33 -42.03 -21.54
C GLN A 523 -48.31 -41.03 -20.99
N THR A 524 -47.70 -40.22 -21.87
CA THR A 524 -46.68 -39.20 -21.48
C THR A 524 -47.15 -37.74 -21.65
N ARG A 525 -48.40 -37.53 -22.08
CA ARG A 525 -49.06 -36.23 -22.27
C ARG A 525 -50.57 -36.37 -22.01
N PRO A 526 -51.28 -35.34 -21.50
CA PRO A 526 -52.73 -35.39 -21.33
C PRO A 526 -53.46 -35.62 -22.67
N THR A 527 -54.68 -36.15 -22.62
CA THR A 527 -55.51 -36.23 -23.82
C THR A 527 -55.80 -34.83 -24.38
N ALA A 528 -55.61 -34.68 -25.70
CA ALA A 528 -55.96 -33.45 -26.39
C ALA A 528 -57.49 -33.33 -26.52
N PHE A 529 -58.01 -32.10 -26.45
CA PHE A 529 -59.39 -31.80 -26.87
C PHE A 529 -59.54 -32.08 -28.37
N GLY A 530 -60.00 -33.28 -28.73
CA GLY A 530 -60.08 -33.76 -30.11
C GLY A 530 -61.11 -34.87 -30.31
N ASP A 531 -61.49 -35.05 -31.57
CA ASP A 531 -62.77 -35.62 -32.04
C ASP A 531 -63.07 -37.08 -31.65
N ILE A 532 -62.16 -37.78 -30.97
CA ILE A 532 -62.20 -39.23 -30.72
C ILE A 532 -62.46 -39.62 -29.26
N PHE A 533 -62.18 -38.75 -28.28
CA PHE A 533 -62.50 -38.99 -26.86
C PHE A 533 -62.98 -37.70 -26.21
N LYS A 534 -64.17 -37.73 -25.59
CA LYS A 534 -64.84 -36.53 -25.06
C LYS A 534 -65.15 -36.65 -23.57
N ILE A 535 -64.67 -35.68 -22.80
CA ILE A 535 -65.12 -35.43 -21.42
C ILE A 535 -66.54 -34.87 -21.46
N HIS A 536 -67.44 -35.45 -20.65
CA HIS A 536 -68.82 -34.99 -20.50
C HIS A 536 -68.92 -33.91 -19.40
N SER A 537 -68.69 -32.64 -19.76
CA SER A 537 -69.15 -31.51 -18.94
C SER A 537 -70.68 -31.43 -18.97
N PRO A 538 -71.34 -30.98 -17.88
CA PRO A 538 -72.79 -30.73 -17.86
C PRO A 538 -73.21 -29.52 -18.71
N ASN A 539 -72.29 -28.67 -19.19
CA ASN A 539 -72.58 -27.48 -19.97
C ASN A 539 -72.04 -27.59 -21.43
N LEU A 540 -72.70 -26.93 -22.38
CA LEU A 540 -72.48 -27.10 -23.83
C LEU A 540 -72.27 -25.77 -24.58
N ASN A 541 -71.79 -24.74 -23.87
CA ASN A 541 -71.53 -23.42 -24.43
C ASN A 541 -70.31 -23.40 -25.38
N ARG A 542 -70.10 -22.25 -26.04
CA ARG A 542 -68.92 -21.99 -26.88
C ARG A 542 -67.94 -21.07 -26.17
N ALA A 543 -66.66 -21.14 -26.55
CA ALA A 543 -65.63 -20.25 -26.06
C ALA A 543 -65.91 -18.79 -26.47
N LEU A 544 -65.28 -17.84 -25.80
CA LEU A 544 -65.47 -16.39 -26.05
C LEU A 544 -65.10 -15.95 -27.48
N ASP A 545 -64.29 -16.72 -28.21
CA ASP A 545 -63.98 -16.50 -29.63
C ASP A 545 -64.97 -17.16 -30.61
N GLY A 546 -65.92 -17.95 -30.10
CA GLY A 546 -66.94 -18.69 -30.84
C GLY A 546 -66.46 -19.94 -31.59
N ARG A 547 -65.16 -20.26 -31.59
CA ARG A 547 -64.56 -21.30 -32.45
C ARG A 547 -64.52 -22.69 -31.81
N LEU A 548 -64.37 -22.76 -30.49
CA LEU A 548 -64.31 -24.02 -29.74
C LEU A 548 -65.58 -24.28 -28.92
N GLN A 549 -65.87 -25.56 -28.63
CA GLN A 549 -66.79 -25.92 -27.55
C GLN A 549 -66.08 -25.65 -26.22
N TYR A 550 -66.79 -25.01 -25.29
CA TYR A 550 -66.27 -24.59 -23.99
C TYR A 550 -66.89 -25.48 -22.90
N TYR A 551 -66.03 -25.95 -22.00
CA TYR A 551 -66.36 -26.95 -20.99
C TYR A 551 -66.11 -26.36 -19.61
N GLU A 552 -67.13 -25.65 -19.13
CA GLU A 552 -67.20 -25.14 -17.76
C GLU A 552 -67.56 -26.26 -16.78
N TRP A 553 -67.26 -26.06 -15.49
CA TRP A 553 -67.63 -26.91 -14.36
C TRP A 553 -68.32 -26.07 -13.29
#